data_AF-A0A3B8UBG9-F1
#
_entry.id   AF-A0A3B8UBG9-F1
#
_cell.length_a   1.000
_cell.length_b   1.000
_cell.length_c   1.000
_cell.angle_alpha   90.00
_cell.angle_beta   90.00
_cell.angle_gamma   90.00
#
_symmetry.space_group_name_H-M   'P 1'
#
loop_
_entity.id
_entity.type
_entity.pdbx_description
1 polymer ?
#
loop_
_entity_poly.entity_id
_entity_poly.type
_entity_poly.pdbx_seq_one_letter_code
_entity_poly.pdbx_strand_id
1 'polypeptide(L)'
;MPDPRFFQTLSPLTVAALAEHIGGEVLRGGEVVISAVAPLSSADRGAIAFLGDRKFAVALAETKAGCVIVPPLAVDAAPADAAVIVSSEAQAAWARASALLHRPIRLDRAITAAEAAE
;
A
#
# COMPACT_ATOMS: atom_id res chain seq x y z
N MET A 1 10.22 -0.77 -0.63
CA MET A 1 10.33 -2.14 -0.05
C MET A 1 10.61 -2.01 1.43
N PRO A 2 9.91 -2.77 2.30
CA PRO A 2 10.18 -2.76 3.73
C PRO A 2 11.57 -3.36 4.02
N ASP A 3 12.16 -2.99 5.16
CA ASP A 3 13.46 -3.51 5.59
C ASP A 3 13.37 -5.03 5.84
N PRO A 4 14.18 -5.86 5.14
CA PRO A 4 14.10 -7.32 5.20
C PRO A 4 14.49 -7.89 6.57
N ARG A 5 15.14 -7.10 7.43
CA ARG A 5 15.42 -7.50 8.83
C ARG A 5 14.14 -7.60 9.66
N PHE A 6 13.10 -6.85 9.29
CA PHE A 6 11.86 -6.76 10.06
C PHE A 6 10.66 -7.36 9.32
N PHE A 7 10.71 -7.48 7.99
CA PHE A 7 9.58 -7.95 7.20
C PHE A 7 9.98 -8.92 6.09
N GLN A 8 9.15 -9.95 5.91
CA GLN A 8 9.13 -10.78 4.72
C GLN A 8 8.13 -10.20 3.71
N THR A 9 8.58 -9.94 2.48
CA THR A 9 7.66 -9.62 1.36
C THR A 9 6.96 -10.88 0.89
N LEU A 10 5.63 -10.80 0.78
CA LEU A 10 4.75 -11.86 0.30
C LEU A 10 4.52 -11.72 -1.21
N SER A 11 3.84 -12.71 -1.80
CA SER A 11 3.54 -12.70 -3.24
C SER A 11 2.73 -11.45 -3.64
N PRO A 12 3.06 -10.82 -4.79
CA PRO A 12 2.26 -9.73 -5.33
C PRO A 12 0.81 -10.16 -5.60
N LEU A 13 -0.11 -9.20 -5.57
CA LEU A 13 -1.53 -9.39 -5.80
C LEU A 13 -2.03 -8.43 -6.88
N THR A 14 -3.07 -8.81 -7.60
CA THR A 14 -3.77 -7.87 -8.49
C THR A 14 -4.57 -6.86 -7.65
N VAL A 15 -4.85 -5.69 -8.23
CA VAL A 15 -5.70 -4.68 -7.62
C VAL A 15 -7.09 -5.23 -7.28
N ALA A 16 -7.65 -6.10 -8.13
CA ALA A 16 -8.91 -6.79 -7.85
C ALA A 16 -8.82 -7.69 -6.61
N ALA A 17 -7.78 -8.53 -6.52
CA ALA A 17 -7.59 -9.40 -5.36
C ALA A 17 -7.33 -8.59 -4.07
N LEU A 18 -6.59 -7.48 -4.17
CA LEU A 18 -6.43 -6.56 -3.03
C LEU A 18 -7.77 -6.00 -2.58
N ALA A 19 -8.58 -5.46 -3.51
CA ALA A 19 -9.88 -4.86 -3.20
C ALA A 19 -10.81 -5.80 -2.43
N GLU A 20 -10.86 -7.09 -2.81
CA GLU A 20 -11.64 -8.14 -2.13
C GLU A 20 -11.31 -8.27 -0.63
N HIS A 21 -10.05 -8.04 -0.25
CA HIS A 21 -9.59 -8.20 1.13
C HIS A 21 -9.50 -6.89 1.92
N ILE A 22 -9.38 -5.75 1.23
CA ILE A 22 -9.11 -4.47 1.88
C ILE A 22 -10.35 -3.58 2.04
N GLY A 23 -11.53 -4.00 1.58
CA GLY A 23 -12.78 -3.23 1.78
C GLY A 23 -12.82 -1.95 0.96
N GLY A 24 -12.57 -2.07 -0.34
CA GLY A 24 -12.72 -0.99 -1.32
C GLY A 24 -13.23 -1.55 -2.65
N GLU A 25 -13.69 -0.66 -3.52
CA GLU A 25 -14.24 -1.04 -4.83
C GLU A 25 -13.26 -0.64 -5.94
N VAL A 26 -12.99 -1.57 -6.86
CA VAL A 26 -12.14 -1.26 -8.02
C VAL A 26 -12.94 -0.39 -8.99
N LEU A 27 -12.43 0.82 -9.25
CA LEU A 27 -12.95 1.69 -10.29
C LEU A 27 -12.29 1.40 -11.64
N ARG A 28 -10.97 1.16 -11.66
CA ARG A 28 -10.20 0.83 -12.87
C ARG A 28 -8.88 0.12 -12.56
N GLY A 29 -8.35 -0.60 -13.54
CA GLY A 29 -7.03 -1.24 -13.48
C GLY A 29 -6.96 -2.45 -12.55
N GLY A 30 -8.03 -3.25 -12.47
CA GLY A 30 -8.13 -4.41 -11.57
C GLY A 30 -7.07 -5.49 -11.81
N GLU A 31 -6.55 -5.57 -13.02
CA GLU A 31 -5.49 -6.47 -13.47
C GLU A 31 -4.07 -6.04 -13.08
N VAL A 32 -3.89 -4.78 -12.67
CA VAL A 32 -2.57 -4.26 -12.28
C VAL A 32 -2.04 -5.03 -11.08
N VAL A 33 -0.78 -5.46 -11.16
CA VAL A 33 -0.12 -6.23 -10.10
C VAL A 33 0.63 -5.28 -9.17
N ILE A 34 0.40 -5.45 -7.87
CA ILE A 34 1.00 -4.65 -6.81
C ILE A 34 1.80 -5.57 -5.88
N SER A 35 3.03 -5.17 -5.57
CA SER A 35 3.97 -5.93 -4.75
C SER A 35 4.34 -5.25 -3.43
N ALA A 36 4.00 -3.98 -3.26
CA ALA A 36 4.36 -3.23 -2.06
C ALA A 36 3.38 -2.09 -1.75
N VAL A 37 3.49 -1.55 -0.55
CA VAL A 37 2.87 -0.27 -0.18
C VAL A 37 3.91 0.85 -0.16
N ALA A 38 3.52 2.07 -0.49
CA ALA A 38 4.38 3.25 -0.38
C ALA A 38 3.57 4.56 -0.19
N PRO A 39 4.19 5.62 0.38
CA PRO A 39 3.65 6.98 0.34
C PRO A 39 3.50 7.51 -1.09
N LEU A 40 2.55 8.42 -1.33
CA LEU A 40 2.29 9.03 -2.65
C LEU A 40 3.57 9.60 -3.31
N SER A 41 4.44 10.23 -2.53
CA SER A 41 5.65 10.90 -3.02
C SER A 41 6.77 9.96 -3.48
N SER A 42 6.75 8.69 -3.07
CA SER A 42 7.80 7.72 -3.38
C SER A 42 7.27 6.41 -3.99
N ALA A 43 5.96 6.30 -4.17
CA ALA A 43 5.33 5.16 -4.83
C ALA A 43 5.73 5.07 -6.30
N ASP A 44 6.01 3.85 -6.75
CA ASP A 44 6.28 3.48 -8.14
C ASP A 44 5.15 2.60 -8.70
N ARG A 45 5.31 2.14 -9.95
CA ARG A 45 4.29 1.34 -10.66
C ARG A 45 3.96 0.01 -9.99
N GLY A 46 4.79 -0.51 -9.07
CA GLY A 46 4.53 -1.74 -8.32
C GLY A 46 3.90 -1.49 -6.94
N ALA A 47 3.69 -0.23 -6.56
CA ALA A 47 3.24 0.15 -5.23
C ALA A 47 1.79 0.65 -5.21
N ILE A 48 1.09 0.35 -4.10
CA ILE A 48 -0.18 0.97 -3.74
C ILE A 48 0.02 2.08 -2.71
N ALA A 49 -0.59 3.23 -2.98
CA ALA A 49 -0.62 4.39 -2.10
C ALA A 49 -2.07 4.78 -1.79
N PHE A 50 -2.29 5.73 -0.89
CA PHE A 50 -3.63 6.26 -0.60
C PHE A 50 -3.62 7.77 -0.41
N LEU A 51 -4.78 8.40 -0.64
CA LEU A 51 -5.01 9.79 -0.25
C LEU A 51 -5.60 9.84 1.16
N GLY A 52 -4.81 10.24 2.15
CA GLY A 52 -5.27 10.37 3.54
C GLY A 52 -5.96 11.70 3.89
N ASP A 53 -5.57 12.78 3.22
CA ASP A 53 -6.11 14.13 3.45
C ASP A 53 -6.11 14.90 2.12
N ARG A 54 -7.11 15.75 1.93
CA ARG A 54 -7.27 16.61 0.73
C ARG A 54 -6.05 17.48 0.45
N LYS A 55 -5.27 17.88 1.46
CA LYS A 55 -4.04 18.67 1.25
C LYS A 55 -2.98 17.96 0.40
N PHE A 56 -3.07 16.63 0.26
CA PHE A 56 -2.16 15.83 -0.56
C PHE A 56 -2.69 15.61 -1.99
N ALA A 57 -3.71 16.33 -2.44
CA ALA A 57 -4.25 16.20 -3.79
C ALA A 57 -3.20 16.44 -4.89
N VAL A 58 -2.25 17.37 -4.69
CA VAL A 58 -1.13 17.59 -5.62
C VAL A 58 -0.22 16.36 -5.67
N ALA A 59 0.16 15.81 -4.51
CA ALA A 59 0.96 14.59 -4.44
C ALA A 59 0.23 13.37 -5.04
N LEU A 60 -1.10 13.32 -4.95
CA LEU A 60 -1.90 12.32 -5.63
C LEU A 60 -1.82 12.48 -7.14
N ALA A 61 -1.98 13.69 -7.68
CA ALA A 61 -1.91 13.94 -9.12
C ALA A 61 -0.53 13.64 -9.72
N GLU A 62 0.54 13.79 -8.93
CA GLU A 62 1.93 13.59 -9.36
C GLU A 62 2.51 12.20 -9.05
N THR A 63 1.77 11.35 -8.33
CA THR A 63 2.28 10.04 -7.91
C THR A 63 2.54 9.12 -9.10
N LYS A 64 3.52 8.22 -8.95
CA LYS A 64 3.81 7.15 -9.91
C LYS A 64 3.31 5.79 -9.43
N ALA A 65 2.46 5.77 -8.39
CA ALA A 65 1.86 4.56 -7.83
C ALA A 65 1.14 3.75 -8.92
N GLY A 66 1.32 2.42 -8.90
CA GLY A 66 0.54 1.53 -9.76
C GLY A 66 -0.95 1.53 -9.40
N CYS A 67 -1.26 1.73 -8.12
CA CYS A 67 -2.62 1.85 -7.63
C CYS A 67 -2.72 2.93 -6.55
N VAL A 68 -3.83 3.68 -6.56
CA VAL A 68 -4.18 4.62 -5.49
C VAL A 68 -5.51 4.25 -4.85
N ILE A 69 -5.58 4.32 -3.52
CA ILE A 69 -6.82 4.21 -2.76
C ILE A 69 -7.29 5.64 -2.44
N VAL A 70 -8.48 6.01 -2.90
CA VAL A 70 -9.01 7.36 -2.74
C VAL A 70 -10.43 7.35 -2.15
N PRO A 71 -10.81 8.39 -1.39
CA PRO A 71 -12.22 8.59 -1.04
C PRO A 71 -13.04 8.94 -2.29
N PRO A 72 -14.37 8.69 -2.30
CA PRO A 72 -15.23 8.94 -3.47
C PRO A 72 -15.09 10.35 -4.06
N LEU A 73 -14.92 11.36 -3.20
CA LEU A 73 -14.78 12.77 -3.59
C LEU A 73 -13.46 13.13 -4.28
N ALA A 74 -12.49 12.22 -4.31
CA ALA A 74 -11.15 12.45 -4.87
C ALA A 74 -10.83 11.57 -6.08
N VAL A 75 -11.83 10.86 -6.61
CA VAL A 75 -11.69 10.01 -7.80
C VAL A 75 -11.11 10.77 -8.99
N ASP A 76 -11.60 11.99 -9.22
CA ASP A 76 -11.17 12.82 -10.36
C ASP A 76 -9.73 13.35 -10.23
N ALA A 77 -9.17 13.34 -9.03
CA ALA A 77 -7.79 13.74 -8.78
C ALA A 77 -6.78 12.59 -8.98
N ALA A 78 -7.26 11.35 -9.15
CA ALA A 78 -6.39 10.19 -9.34
C ALA A 78 -5.76 10.19 -10.75
N PRO A 79 -4.44 9.95 -10.89
CA PRO A 79 -3.75 9.92 -12.18
C PRO A 79 -4.39 8.94 -13.16
N ALA A 80 -4.53 9.34 -14.42
CA ALA A 80 -5.22 8.56 -15.45
C ALA A 80 -4.58 7.18 -15.70
N ASP A 81 -3.27 7.05 -15.49
CA ASP A 81 -2.51 5.82 -15.70
C ASP A 81 -2.42 4.92 -14.44
N ALA A 82 -2.91 5.38 -13.29
CA ALA A 82 -3.00 4.57 -12.07
C ALA A 82 -4.31 3.77 -12.02
N ALA A 83 -4.21 2.55 -11.49
CA ALA A 83 -5.38 1.83 -11.01
C ALA A 83 -5.99 2.56 -9.80
N VAL A 84 -7.31 2.43 -9.62
CA VAL A 84 -8.03 3.17 -8.58
C VAL A 84 -8.93 2.23 -7.80
N ILE A 85 -8.73 2.21 -6.48
CA ILE A 85 -9.66 1.64 -5.52
C ILE A 85 -10.36 2.79 -4.80
N VAL A 86 -11.69 2.77 -4.76
CA VAL A 86 -12.49 3.73 -4.01
C VAL A 86 -12.79 3.15 -2.63
N SER A 87 -12.53 3.90 -1.58
CA SER A 87 -12.85 3.49 -0.20
C SER A 87 -13.11 4.72 0.67
N SER A 88 -14.17 4.67 1.50
CA SER A 88 -14.40 5.67 2.55
C SER A 88 -13.35 5.61 3.66
N GLU A 89 -12.64 4.49 3.78
CA GLU A 89 -11.66 4.20 4.83
C GLU A 89 -10.26 3.98 4.21
N ALA A 90 -9.82 4.91 3.34
CA ALA A 90 -8.63 4.75 2.50
C ALA A 90 -7.35 4.37 3.28
N GLN A 91 -7.13 4.97 4.45
CA GLN A 91 -5.99 4.64 5.31
C GLN A 91 -6.08 3.20 5.87
N ALA A 92 -7.26 2.78 6.31
CA ALA A 92 -7.45 1.43 6.85
C ALA A 92 -7.34 0.37 5.74
N ALA A 93 -7.85 0.67 4.54
CA ALA A 93 -7.69 -0.18 3.36
C ALA A 93 -6.20 -0.33 2.98
N TRP A 94 -5.44 0.77 3.00
CA TRP A 94 -3.99 0.72 2.77
C TRP A 94 -3.25 -0.08 3.85
N ALA A 95 -3.62 0.06 5.12
CA ALA A 95 -3.03 -0.72 6.21
C ALA A 95 -3.30 -2.23 6.04
N ARG A 96 -4.50 -2.62 5.60
CA ARG A 96 -4.82 -4.01 5.24
C ARG A 96 -4.00 -4.49 4.05
N ALA A 97 -3.84 -3.67 3.00
CA ALA A 97 -2.98 -4.00 1.86
C ALA A 97 -1.53 -4.27 2.30
N SER A 98 -1.01 -3.44 3.21
CA SER A 98 0.32 -3.63 3.81
C SER A 98 0.46 -5.00 4.47
N ALA A 99 -0.53 -5.42 5.26
CA ALA A 99 -0.53 -6.71 5.94
C ALA A 99 -0.64 -7.93 4.99
N LEU A 100 -1.23 -7.74 3.81
CA LEU A 100 -1.32 -8.78 2.76
C LEU A 100 -0.02 -8.91 1.97
N LEU A 101 0.74 -7.82 1.83
CA LEU A 101 1.98 -7.78 1.04
C LEU A 101 3.24 -7.98 1.88
N HIS A 102 3.17 -7.72 3.18
CA HIS A 102 4.33 -7.74 4.08
C HIS A 102 3.99 -8.41 5.42
N ARG A 103 4.74 -9.46 5.74
CA ARG A 103 4.63 -10.19 7.01
C ARG A 103 5.75 -9.74 7.97
N PRO A 104 5.44 -9.26 9.19
CA PRO A 104 6.47 -8.99 10.18
C PRO A 104 7.22 -10.27 10.58
N ILE A 105 8.54 -10.20 10.65
CA ILE A 105 9.38 -11.26 11.22
C ILE A 105 9.24 -11.20 12.74
N ARG A 106 8.84 -12.32 13.35
CA ARG A 106 8.75 -12.42 14.80
C ARG A 106 10.09 -12.80 15.40
N LEU A 107 10.49 -12.12 16.46
CA LEU A 107 11.55 -12.57 17.33
C LEU A 107 10.99 -13.73 18.16
N ASP A 108 11.50 -14.93 17.93
CA ASP A 108 11.10 -16.17 18.60
C ASP A 108 11.94 -16.46 19.85
N ARG A 109 13.05 -15.73 20.04
CA ARG A 109 13.94 -15.82 21.18
C ARG A 109 14.38 -14.43 21.65
N ALA A 110 14.39 -14.24 22.96
CA ALA A 110 15.06 -13.09 23.58
C ALA A 110 16.58 -13.35 23.64
N ILE A 111 17.38 -12.36 23.26
CA ILE A 111 18.82 -12.37 23.51
C ILE A 111 19.10 -12.07 24.97
N THR A 112 20.16 -12.65 25.51
CA THR A 112 20.68 -12.35 26.85
C THR A 112 21.45 -11.03 26.85
N ALA A 113 21.62 -10.44 28.03
CA ALA A 113 22.45 -9.24 28.17
C ALA A 113 23.93 -9.46 27.76
N ALA A 114 24.45 -10.68 27.91
CA ALA A 114 25.80 -11.04 27.49
C ALA A 114 25.93 -11.07 25.97
N GLU A 115 24.94 -11.60 25.25
CA GLU A 115 24.90 -11.62 23.77
C GLU A 115 24.72 -10.21 23.16
N ALA A 116 24.23 -9.24 23.93
CA ALA A 116 24.03 -7.86 23.46
C ALA A 116 25.24 -6.93 23.66
N ALA A 117 26.26 -7.36 24.40
CA ALA A 117 27.40 -6.54 24.79
C ALA A 117 28.65 -6.71 23.89
N GLU A 118 28.54 -7.50 22.82
CA GLU A 118 29.55 -7.73 21.78
C GLU A 118 29.28 -6.87 20.53
#